data_AF-A0A845D285-F1
#
_entry.id   AF-A0A845D285-F1
#
_cell.length_a   1.000
_cell.length_b   1.000
_cell.length_c   1.000
_cell.angle_alpha   90.00
_cell.angle_beta   90.00
_cell.angle_gamma   90.00
#
_symmetry.space_group_name_H-M   'P 1'
#
loop_
_entity.id
_entity.type
_entity.pdbx_description
1 polymer ?
#
loop_
_entity_poly.entity_id
_entity_poly.type
_entity_poly.pdbx_seq_one_letter_code
_entity_poly.pdbx_strand_id
1 'polypeptide(L)'
;MRSREILQPHPQDIPNVGPGQNRNGSRLGKPYRLGGPAPDEGRRVTKEEYFERWYENPYPDIDVSYEWNNGILEAKPLPNRPQLDLYNWFLSLLQRNIETFKHAALLNLETGFELKMPDPNEPSGHREAVRKPDVGVILDTNPTYWGRLDQRHFEGVCDLVVEAVSDSTAAEVLRDTAEKKEDYALGGVREYFILDPKGEHMRFYRLASDRRYQTIQPHEGVIRSDVMEGLQFRLEDLYRMPDHEQLALDPVYRGYVLPGYHVLATKAESEAQRAHHEAQRADQEAQRADHEAQRADHEAAARQQAEDHAAAQKAARHLAEERATTSEEQLRQLREELDRLRKNLT
;
A
#
# COMPACT_ATOMS: atom_id res chain seq x y z
N MET A 1 48.99 27.48 7.67
CA MET A 1 48.59 26.50 8.69
C MET A 1 48.19 25.23 7.95
N ARG A 2 48.98 24.15 8.11
CA ARG A 2 48.93 22.94 7.28
C ARG A 2 47.90 21.94 7.83
N SER A 3 47.12 21.39 6.91
CA SER A 3 46.15 20.31 7.08
C SER A 3 46.80 19.03 7.65
N ARG A 4 46.14 18.38 8.61
CA ARG A 4 46.53 17.06 9.14
C ARG A 4 45.81 15.97 8.34
N GLU A 5 46.58 15.20 7.58
CA GLU A 5 46.17 13.88 7.06
C GLU A 5 46.14 12.87 8.21
N ILE A 6 45.07 12.06 8.24
CA ILE A 6 44.90 10.93 9.16
C ILE A 6 45.53 9.70 8.50
N LEU A 7 46.64 9.22 9.08
CA LEU A 7 47.36 8.03 8.64
C LEU A 7 46.62 6.77 9.16
N GLN A 8 46.17 5.88 8.27
CA GLN A 8 45.70 4.54 8.65
C GLN A 8 46.92 3.62 8.91
N PRO A 9 46.87 2.73 9.92
CA PRO A 9 47.99 1.83 10.19
C PRO A 9 48.01 0.61 9.24
N HIS A 10 49.23 0.23 8.83
CA HIS A 10 49.55 -0.89 7.95
C HIS A 10 49.64 -2.22 8.76
N PRO A 11 49.22 -3.38 8.22
CA PRO A 11 49.06 -4.60 9.02
C PRO A 11 50.35 -5.43 9.07
N GLN A 12 51.24 -5.18 10.03
CA GLN A 12 52.32 -6.12 10.41
C GLN A 12 52.72 -5.96 11.87
N ASP A 13 51.81 -6.26 12.81
CA ASP A 13 52.15 -6.47 14.24
C ASP A 13 51.13 -7.41 14.90
N ILE A 14 51.01 -8.64 14.38
CA ILE A 14 50.32 -9.74 15.09
C ILE A 14 51.39 -10.73 15.55
N PRO A 15 51.63 -10.90 16.86
CA PRO A 15 52.60 -11.88 17.33
C PRO A 15 52.12 -13.30 17.04
N ASN A 16 52.99 -14.07 16.39
CA ASN A 16 52.83 -15.49 16.08
C ASN A 16 52.84 -16.32 17.37
N VAL A 17 51.68 -16.85 17.77
CA VAL A 17 51.58 -17.79 18.90
C VAL A 17 51.39 -19.20 18.33
N GLY A 18 52.46 -20.00 18.37
CA GLY A 18 52.45 -21.41 17.95
C GLY A 18 51.56 -22.30 18.83
N PRO A 19 51.34 -23.57 18.43
CA PRO A 19 50.35 -24.44 19.06
C PRO A 19 50.84 -24.91 20.43
N GLY A 20 50.47 -24.18 21.47
CA GLY A 20 50.59 -24.62 22.85
C GLY A 20 49.53 -25.66 23.17
N GLN A 21 49.97 -26.89 23.46
CA GLN A 21 49.13 -27.94 24.03
C GLN A 21 48.53 -27.45 25.36
N ASN A 22 47.26 -27.08 25.37
CA ASN A 22 46.54 -26.83 26.60
C ASN A 22 45.70 -28.06 26.95
N ARG A 23 46.24 -28.88 27.85
CA ARG A 23 45.53 -29.94 28.56
C ARG A 23 44.64 -29.28 29.62
N ASN A 24 43.38 -29.03 29.27
CA ASN A 24 42.29 -28.97 30.23
C ASN A 24 40.98 -29.18 29.47
N GLY A 25 40.24 -30.22 29.85
CA GLY A 25 39.05 -30.68 29.15
C GLY A 25 37.93 -29.65 29.22
N SER A 26 37.82 -28.81 28.18
CA SER A 26 36.54 -28.21 27.85
C SER A 26 35.70 -29.29 27.17
N ARG A 27 34.48 -29.50 27.69
CA ARG A 27 33.42 -30.14 26.90
C ARG A 27 33.18 -29.22 25.71
N LEU A 28 33.89 -29.44 24.62
CA LEU A 28 33.50 -28.95 23.31
C LEU A 28 32.07 -29.45 23.10
N GLY A 29 31.12 -28.52 23.13
CA GLY A 29 29.71 -28.79 22.82
C GLY A 29 29.66 -29.63 21.55
N LYS A 30 28.83 -30.68 21.56
CA LYS A 30 28.64 -31.51 20.38
C LYS A 30 28.29 -30.58 19.21
N PRO A 31 28.87 -30.77 18.01
CA PRO A 31 28.51 -29.96 16.86
C PRO A 31 26.99 -30.06 16.64
N TYR A 32 26.35 -28.90 16.47
CA TYR A 32 24.93 -28.81 16.14
C TYR A 32 24.67 -29.66 14.89
N ARG A 33 23.88 -30.73 15.03
CA ARG A 33 23.47 -31.52 13.87
C ARG A 33 22.35 -30.76 13.18
N LEU A 34 22.60 -30.28 11.96
CA LEU A 34 21.54 -29.81 11.07
C LEU A 34 20.45 -30.90 11.00
N GLY A 35 19.24 -30.57 11.45
CA GLY A 35 18.07 -31.45 11.44
C GLY A 35 17.75 -32.21 12.73
N GLY A 36 18.45 -31.96 13.84
CA GLY A 36 17.99 -32.41 15.17
C GLY A 36 16.96 -31.46 15.78
N PRO A 37 16.13 -31.91 16.75
CA PRO A 37 15.27 -31.01 17.52
C PRO A 37 16.14 -29.96 18.23
N ALA A 38 15.54 -28.79 18.49
CA ALA A 38 16.21 -27.72 19.24
C ALA A 38 16.74 -28.27 20.59
N PRO A 39 17.85 -27.72 21.13
CA PRO A 39 18.58 -28.32 22.25
C PRO A 39 17.73 -28.68 23.48
N ASP A 40 16.66 -27.91 23.74
CA ASP A 40 15.79 -28.08 24.91
C ASP A 40 14.31 -28.28 24.54
N GLU A 41 14.01 -28.63 23.28
CA GLU A 41 12.68 -29.08 22.85
C GLU A 41 12.20 -30.23 23.74
N GLY A 42 11.00 -30.10 24.31
CA GLY A 42 10.39 -31.10 25.17
C GLY A 42 10.94 -31.15 26.61
N ARG A 43 11.90 -30.28 26.98
CA ARG A 43 12.42 -30.21 28.35
C ARG A 43 11.30 -29.81 29.30
N ARG A 44 11.24 -30.48 30.46
CA ARG A 44 10.31 -30.11 31.54
C ARG A 44 10.91 -29.06 32.47
N VAL A 45 10.20 -27.95 32.67
CA VAL A 45 10.57 -26.85 33.57
C VAL A 45 9.32 -26.27 34.26
N THR A 46 9.50 -25.68 35.44
CA THR A 46 8.43 -24.93 36.11
C THR A 46 8.10 -23.64 35.36
N LYS A 47 6.93 -23.04 35.61
CA LYS A 47 6.55 -21.75 34.98
C LYS A 47 7.47 -20.62 35.47
N GLU A 48 7.85 -20.65 36.74
CA GLU A 48 8.80 -19.71 37.35
C GLU A 48 10.16 -19.79 36.67
N GLU A 49 10.69 -21.02 36.49
CA GLU A 49 11.95 -21.24 35.76
C GLU A 49 11.83 -20.81 34.29
N TYR A 50 10.68 -21.07 33.64
CA TYR A 50 10.43 -20.60 32.29
C TYR A 50 10.62 -19.09 32.17
N PHE A 51 9.97 -18.30 33.03
CA PHE A 51 10.10 -16.85 32.98
C PHE A 51 11.53 -16.37 33.26
N GLU A 52 12.17 -16.90 34.31
CA GLU A 52 13.50 -16.45 34.74
C GLU A 52 14.61 -16.81 33.73
N ARG A 53 14.56 -18.00 33.15
CA ARG A 53 15.67 -18.53 32.34
C ARG A 53 15.40 -18.50 30.83
N TRP A 54 14.18 -18.81 30.41
CA TRP A 54 13.87 -19.11 29.01
C TRP A 54 13.12 -17.98 28.31
N TYR A 55 12.25 -17.27 29.04
CA TYR A 55 11.48 -16.15 28.51
C TYR A 55 12.30 -14.86 28.46
N GLU A 56 12.81 -14.39 29.60
CA GLU A 56 13.66 -13.19 29.68
C GLU A 56 15.01 -13.41 28.99
N ASN A 57 15.41 -14.68 28.86
CA ASN A 57 16.63 -15.16 28.23
C ASN A 57 17.87 -14.27 28.51
N PRO A 58 18.25 -14.05 29.78
CA PRO A 58 19.42 -13.23 30.11
C PRO A 58 20.74 -13.97 29.85
N TYR A 59 20.71 -15.24 29.43
CA TYR A 59 21.88 -16.11 29.40
C TYR A 59 22.40 -16.33 27.97
N PRO A 60 23.72 -16.18 27.72
CA PRO A 60 24.28 -16.26 26.38
C PRO A 60 24.32 -17.67 25.79
N ASP A 61 24.03 -18.71 26.58
CA ASP A 61 23.99 -20.11 26.15
C ASP A 61 22.65 -20.53 25.52
N ILE A 62 21.64 -19.65 25.49
CA ILE A 62 20.31 -19.93 24.96
C ILE A 62 20.08 -19.04 23.73
N ASP A 63 20.15 -19.64 22.54
CA ASP A 63 19.96 -18.98 21.24
C ASP A 63 18.62 -19.33 20.57
N VAL A 64 17.77 -20.10 21.24
CA VAL A 64 16.45 -20.53 20.77
C VAL A 64 15.35 -19.88 21.61
N SER A 65 14.32 -19.35 20.96
CA SER A 65 13.11 -18.89 21.63
C SER A 65 12.18 -20.07 21.89
N TYR A 66 11.71 -20.20 23.12
CA TYR A 66 10.76 -21.22 23.54
C TYR A 66 9.43 -20.62 23.98
N GLU A 67 8.34 -21.30 23.64
CA GLU A 67 7.05 -21.25 24.33
C GLU A 67 7.05 -22.26 25.49
N TRP A 68 6.11 -22.08 26.42
CA TRP A 68 5.91 -23.00 27.55
C TRP A 68 4.50 -23.55 27.52
N ASN A 69 4.36 -24.87 27.52
CA ASN A 69 3.07 -25.53 27.50
C ASN A 69 3.02 -26.58 28.60
N ASN A 70 2.29 -26.28 29.67
CA ASN A 70 2.04 -27.17 30.80
C ASN A 70 3.32 -27.86 31.32
N GLY A 71 4.36 -27.06 31.53
CA GLY A 71 5.65 -27.52 32.02
C GLY A 71 6.62 -27.99 30.95
N ILE A 72 6.29 -27.91 29.65
CA ILE A 72 7.12 -28.40 28.54
C ILE A 72 7.59 -27.21 27.68
N LEU A 73 8.88 -27.18 27.36
CA LEU A 73 9.43 -26.20 26.42
C LEU A 73 9.17 -26.60 24.96
N GLU A 74 8.73 -25.63 24.17
CA GLU A 74 8.41 -25.79 22.75
C GLU A 74 9.18 -24.75 21.94
N ALA A 75 10.13 -25.17 21.12
CA ALA A 75 10.98 -24.29 20.34
C ALA A 75 10.20 -23.65 19.19
N LYS A 76 10.37 -22.33 19.03
CA LYS A 76 9.88 -21.62 17.86
C LYS A 76 10.87 -21.77 16.69
N PRO A 77 10.41 -22.23 15.51
CA PRO A 77 11.24 -22.24 14.33
C PRO A 77 11.49 -20.81 13.82
N LEU A 78 12.57 -20.64 13.05
CA LEU A 78 12.82 -19.37 12.35
C LEU A 78 11.98 -19.30 11.07
N PRO A 79 11.40 -18.13 10.74
CA PRO A 79 10.64 -17.97 9.52
C PRO A 79 11.55 -17.95 8.29
N ASN A 80 11.00 -18.36 7.15
CA ASN A 80 11.60 -18.17 5.83
C ASN A 80 11.13 -16.84 5.18
N ARG A 81 11.71 -16.51 4.04
CA ARG A 81 11.43 -15.23 3.36
C ARG A 81 9.95 -15.07 2.94
N PRO A 82 9.30 -16.03 2.24
CA PRO A 82 7.88 -15.94 1.91
C PRO A 82 6.97 -15.72 3.13
N GLN A 83 7.24 -16.38 4.25
CA GLN A 83 6.49 -16.16 5.49
C GLN A 83 6.66 -14.73 5.99
N LEU A 84 7.89 -14.21 6.01
CA LEU A 84 8.16 -12.84 6.42
C LEU A 84 7.45 -11.82 5.52
N ASP A 85 7.42 -12.03 4.21
CA ASP A 85 6.73 -11.11 3.28
C ASP A 85 5.21 -11.08 3.55
N LEU A 86 4.58 -12.26 3.65
CA LEU A 86 3.15 -12.39 3.95
C LEU A 86 2.80 -11.83 5.34
N TYR A 87 3.58 -12.18 6.35
CA TYR A 87 3.45 -11.67 7.72
C TYR A 87 3.54 -10.14 7.74
N ASN A 88 4.57 -9.56 7.12
CA ASN A 88 4.77 -8.11 7.13
C ASN A 88 3.65 -7.38 6.38
N TRP A 89 3.17 -7.94 5.26
CA TRP A 89 2.04 -7.38 4.54
C TRP A 89 0.78 -7.39 5.41
N PHE A 90 0.46 -8.52 6.04
CA PHE A 90 -0.72 -8.62 6.91
C PHE A 90 -0.61 -7.76 8.17
N LEU A 91 0.56 -7.72 8.82
CA LEU A 91 0.85 -6.85 9.95
C LEU A 91 0.62 -5.38 9.59
N SER A 92 1.00 -4.97 8.37
CA SER A 92 0.77 -3.60 7.90
C SER A 92 -0.73 -3.26 7.81
N LEU A 93 -1.59 -4.23 7.47
CA LEU A 93 -3.05 -4.03 7.48
C LEU A 93 -3.58 -3.86 8.91
N LEU A 94 -3.12 -4.70 9.84
CA LEU A 94 -3.50 -4.60 11.25
C LEU A 94 -3.09 -3.25 11.84
N GLN A 95 -1.86 -2.80 11.58
CA GLN A 95 -1.37 -1.50 12.01
C GLN A 95 -2.24 -0.36 11.48
N ARG A 96 -2.58 -0.37 10.20
CA ARG A 96 -3.43 0.68 9.58
C ARG A 96 -4.85 0.68 10.13
N ASN A 97 -5.41 -0.50 10.37
CA ASN A 97 -6.71 -0.64 11.02
C ASN A 97 -6.68 -0.04 12.44
N ILE A 98 -5.67 -0.39 13.23
CA ILE A 98 -5.48 0.14 14.60
C ILE A 98 -5.23 1.65 14.60
N GLU A 99 -4.41 2.18 13.69
CA GLU A 99 -4.15 3.62 13.56
C GLU A 99 -5.44 4.40 13.23
N THR A 100 -6.30 3.82 12.39
CA THR A 100 -7.55 4.45 11.95
C THR A 100 -8.61 4.42 13.04
N PHE A 101 -8.87 3.26 13.64
CA PHE A 101 -9.98 3.07 14.57
C PHE A 101 -9.59 3.23 16.05
N LYS A 102 -8.29 3.12 16.38
CA LYS A 102 -7.72 3.33 17.73
C LYS A 102 -8.46 2.56 18.83
N HIS A 103 -8.62 1.25 18.63
CA HIS A 103 -9.43 0.38 19.48
C HIS A 103 -8.67 -0.87 19.99
N ALA A 104 -7.38 -0.98 19.68
CA ALA A 104 -6.57 -2.14 20.03
C ALA A 104 -5.08 -1.82 20.07
N ALA A 105 -4.33 -2.72 20.70
CA ALA A 105 -2.88 -2.75 20.72
C ALA A 105 -2.37 -4.08 20.15
N LEU A 106 -1.11 -4.07 19.68
CA LEU A 106 -0.43 -5.26 19.17
C LEU A 106 0.48 -5.87 20.24
N LEU A 107 0.59 -7.20 20.20
CA LEU A 107 1.56 -8.01 20.91
C LEU A 107 2.37 -8.78 19.87
N ASN A 108 3.68 -8.58 19.82
CA ASN A 108 4.58 -9.19 18.84
C ASN A 108 6.03 -9.20 19.38
N LEU A 109 7.03 -9.43 18.52
CA LEU A 109 8.45 -9.41 18.87
C LEU A 109 8.79 -10.40 20.00
N GLU A 110 8.34 -11.66 19.86
CA GLU A 110 8.56 -12.73 20.84
C GLU A 110 7.94 -12.47 22.22
N THR A 111 7.04 -11.48 22.33
CA THR A 111 6.25 -11.25 23.55
C THR A 111 5.23 -12.37 23.70
N GLY A 112 5.17 -12.96 24.88
CA GLY A 112 4.23 -14.01 25.22
C GLY A 112 2.97 -13.50 25.91
N PHE A 113 1.91 -14.29 25.84
CA PHE A 113 0.71 -14.14 26.62
C PHE A 113 0.31 -15.45 27.29
N GLU A 114 -0.40 -15.35 28.41
CA GLU A 114 -0.79 -16.50 29.20
C GLU A 114 -2.15 -17.08 28.79
N LEU A 115 -2.23 -18.41 28.77
CA LEU A 115 -3.44 -19.18 28.57
C LEU A 115 -3.70 -20.06 29.78
N LYS A 116 -4.95 -20.03 30.27
CA LYS A 116 -5.45 -20.98 31.25
C LYS A 116 -6.61 -21.76 30.65
N MET A 117 -6.41 -23.04 30.43
CA MET A 117 -7.28 -23.89 29.63
C MET A 117 -7.88 -24.98 30.52
N PRO A 118 -9.20 -25.20 30.51
CA PRO A 118 -9.80 -26.31 31.24
C PRO A 118 -9.23 -27.64 30.78
N ASP A 119 -8.78 -28.46 31.74
CA ASP A 119 -8.28 -29.81 31.47
C ASP A 119 -8.65 -30.73 32.65
N PRO A 120 -9.59 -31.67 32.46
CA PRO A 120 -10.04 -32.55 33.54
C PRO A 120 -8.96 -33.58 33.96
N ASN A 121 -7.88 -33.73 33.19
CA ASN A 121 -6.78 -34.62 33.54
C ASN A 121 -5.76 -33.95 34.48
N GLU A 122 -5.80 -32.62 34.59
CA GLU A 122 -4.95 -31.87 35.51
C GLU A 122 -5.56 -31.83 36.92
N PRO A 123 -4.77 -32.04 37.99
CA PRO A 123 -5.29 -31.97 39.36
C PRO A 123 -5.94 -30.63 39.73
N SER A 124 -5.46 -29.54 39.12
CA SER A 124 -6.00 -28.18 39.25
C SER A 124 -7.28 -27.95 38.41
N GLY A 125 -7.66 -28.92 37.58
CA GLY A 125 -8.71 -28.83 36.57
C GLY A 125 -8.34 -27.97 35.36
N HIS A 126 -7.10 -27.47 35.27
CA HIS A 126 -6.65 -26.59 34.20
C HIS A 126 -5.19 -26.84 33.87
N ARG A 127 -4.86 -26.83 32.57
CA ARG A 127 -3.48 -26.66 32.11
C ARG A 127 -3.21 -25.20 31.78
N GLU A 128 -1.95 -24.79 31.88
CA GLU A 128 -1.51 -23.44 31.55
C GLU A 128 -0.49 -23.48 30.40
N ALA A 129 -0.46 -22.42 29.60
CA ALA A 129 0.57 -22.21 28.59
C ALA A 129 0.96 -20.73 28.52
N VAL A 130 2.19 -20.47 28.08
CA VAL A 130 2.67 -19.15 27.66
C VAL A 130 3.01 -19.25 26.18
N ARG A 131 2.19 -18.60 25.36
CA ARG A 131 2.31 -18.63 23.89
C ARG A 131 2.88 -17.31 23.40
N LYS A 132 3.76 -17.36 22.41
CA LYS A 132 4.43 -16.23 21.75
C LYS A 132 3.98 -16.21 20.29
N PRO A 133 2.74 -15.76 20.01
CA PRO A 133 2.24 -15.74 18.65
C PRO A 133 3.07 -14.80 17.79
N ASP A 134 3.03 -14.98 16.48
CA ASP A 134 3.69 -14.02 15.58
C ASP A 134 3.03 -12.62 15.69
N VAL A 135 1.70 -12.56 15.77
CA VAL A 135 0.96 -11.36 16.20
C VAL A 135 -0.20 -11.74 17.11
N GLY A 136 -0.33 -11.06 18.24
CA GLY A 136 -1.54 -10.95 19.03
C GLY A 136 -2.16 -9.55 18.89
N VAL A 137 -3.49 -9.49 18.93
CA VAL A 137 -4.25 -8.25 19.04
C VAL A 137 -5.00 -8.26 20.36
N ILE A 138 -4.93 -7.14 21.07
CA ILE A 138 -5.59 -6.93 22.36
C ILE A 138 -6.48 -5.70 22.21
N LEU A 139 -7.80 -5.86 22.28
CA LEU A 139 -8.73 -4.74 22.18
C LEU A 139 -8.69 -3.88 23.45
N ASP A 140 -9.05 -2.60 23.34
CA ASP A 140 -9.20 -1.71 24.50
C ASP A 140 -10.33 -2.16 25.45
N THR A 141 -11.21 -3.02 24.97
CA THR A 141 -12.28 -3.67 25.76
C THR A 141 -11.83 -4.96 26.45
N ASN A 142 -10.59 -5.39 26.24
CA ASN A 142 -10.03 -6.55 26.93
C ASN A 142 -10.02 -6.31 28.45
N PRO A 143 -10.41 -7.30 29.27
CA PRO A 143 -10.43 -7.14 30.72
C PRO A 143 -9.03 -6.94 31.34
N THR A 144 -7.98 -7.37 30.64
CA THR A 144 -6.59 -7.21 31.07
C THR A 144 -5.94 -6.08 30.29
N TYR A 145 -5.41 -5.09 31.00
CA TYR A 145 -4.76 -3.94 30.39
C TYR A 145 -3.34 -4.29 29.88
N TRP A 146 -3.06 -3.92 28.63
CA TRP A 146 -1.75 -4.03 27.98
C TRP A 146 -1.18 -2.64 27.70
N GLY A 147 -0.08 -2.27 28.37
CA GLY A 147 0.56 -0.97 28.19
C GLY A 147 1.29 -0.41 29.41
N ARG A 148 1.45 -1.19 30.49
CA ARG A 148 2.33 -0.78 31.60
C ARG A 148 3.79 -0.88 31.14
N LEU A 149 4.62 0.08 31.55
CA LEU A 149 6.03 0.16 31.11
C LEU A 149 6.89 -1.02 31.58
N ASP A 150 6.48 -1.70 32.65
CA ASP A 150 7.15 -2.86 33.24
C ASP A 150 6.60 -4.20 32.73
N GLN A 151 5.52 -4.21 31.95
CA GLN A 151 4.99 -5.43 31.34
C GLN A 151 5.92 -5.92 30.24
N ARG A 152 6.53 -7.10 30.45
CA ARG A 152 7.33 -7.82 29.43
C ARG A 152 6.61 -9.03 28.83
N HIS A 153 5.43 -9.36 29.35
CA HIS A 153 4.50 -10.35 28.81
C HIS A 153 3.07 -9.91 29.12
N PHE A 154 2.09 -10.45 28.41
CA PHE A 154 0.69 -10.16 28.65
C PHE A 154 0.04 -11.21 29.55
N GLU A 155 -0.40 -10.79 30.73
CA GLU A 155 -1.07 -11.65 31.73
C GLU A 155 -2.54 -11.95 31.37
N GLY A 156 -2.97 -11.62 30.15
CA GLY A 156 -4.33 -11.82 29.65
C GLY A 156 -4.34 -12.66 28.38
N VAL A 157 -5.55 -12.87 27.84
CA VAL A 157 -5.76 -13.61 26.59
C VAL A 157 -5.92 -12.61 25.44
N CYS A 158 -5.13 -12.77 24.38
CA CYS A 158 -5.28 -11.99 23.15
C CYS A 158 -6.67 -12.21 22.53
N ASP A 159 -7.25 -11.16 21.99
CA ASP A 159 -8.58 -11.22 21.36
C ASP A 159 -8.52 -11.86 19.97
N LEU A 160 -7.44 -11.60 19.24
CA LEU A 160 -7.13 -12.23 17.95
C LEU A 160 -5.67 -12.66 17.95
N VAL A 161 -5.39 -13.85 17.42
CA VAL A 161 -4.03 -14.37 17.21
C VAL A 161 -3.79 -14.67 15.74
N VAL A 162 -2.60 -14.34 15.25
CA VAL A 162 -2.12 -14.65 13.90
C VAL A 162 -0.81 -15.43 14.00
N GLU A 163 -0.71 -16.53 13.25
CA GLU A 163 0.51 -17.34 13.11
C GLU A 163 0.85 -17.49 11.63
N ALA A 164 2.13 -17.31 11.27
CA ALA A 164 2.65 -17.51 9.93
C ALA A 164 3.34 -18.88 9.83
N VAL A 165 2.62 -19.88 9.33
CA VAL A 165 3.11 -21.27 9.31
C VAL A 165 4.08 -21.52 8.15
N SER A 166 5.10 -22.32 8.41
CA SER A 166 6.03 -22.86 7.40
C SER A 166 5.96 -24.37 7.35
N ASP A 167 6.23 -24.92 6.18
CA ASP A 167 6.47 -26.35 5.94
C ASP A 167 7.82 -26.87 6.49
N SER A 168 8.42 -26.27 7.52
CA SER A 168 9.76 -26.71 7.95
C SER A 168 9.74 -28.14 8.50
N THR A 169 8.71 -28.52 9.26
CA THR A 169 8.47 -29.91 9.67
C THR A 169 6.99 -30.24 9.82
N ALA A 170 6.62 -31.53 9.66
CA ALA A 170 5.25 -32.00 9.90
C ALA A 170 4.79 -31.79 11.36
N ALA A 171 5.73 -31.77 12.31
CA ALA A 171 5.45 -31.51 13.71
C ALA A 171 5.07 -30.05 13.94
N GLU A 172 5.77 -29.10 13.31
CA GLU A 172 5.41 -27.67 13.35
C GLU A 172 4.03 -27.41 12.76
N VAL A 173 3.75 -28.00 11.58
CA VAL A 173 2.44 -27.90 10.94
C VAL A 173 1.34 -28.45 11.87
N LEU A 174 1.55 -29.60 12.50
CA LEU A 174 0.57 -30.17 13.44
C LEU A 174 0.34 -29.25 14.65
N ARG A 175 1.42 -28.70 15.20
CA ARG A 175 1.38 -27.79 16.36
C ARG A 175 0.52 -26.57 16.07
N ASP A 176 0.76 -25.88 14.95
CA ASP A 176 0.00 -24.67 14.62
C ASP A 176 -1.42 -24.98 14.14
N THR A 177 -1.62 -26.04 13.34
CA THR A 177 -2.93 -26.32 12.73
C THR A 177 -3.90 -27.10 13.61
N ALA A 178 -3.41 -27.79 14.65
CA ALA A 178 -4.22 -28.60 15.55
C ALA A 178 -4.04 -28.24 17.03
N GLU A 179 -2.81 -28.32 17.56
CA GLU A 179 -2.58 -28.17 19.01
C GLU A 179 -2.85 -26.75 19.50
N LYS A 180 -2.19 -25.75 18.90
CA LYS A 180 -2.43 -24.33 19.20
C LYS A 180 -3.85 -23.90 18.88
N LYS A 181 -4.44 -24.44 17.81
CA LYS A 181 -5.85 -24.21 17.49
C LYS A 181 -6.75 -24.63 18.65
N GLU A 182 -6.52 -25.79 19.25
CA GLU A 182 -7.28 -26.25 20.42
C GLU A 182 -7.00 -25.37 21.64
N ASP A 183 -5.72 -25.07 21.90
CA ASP A 183 -5.31 -24.24 23.04
C ASP A 183 -5.93 -22.84 23.00
N TYR A 184 -5.84 -22.18 21.85
CA TYR A 184 -6.43 -20.85 21.66
C TYR A 184 -7.96 -20.88 21.82
N ALA A 185 -8.63 -21.94 21.35
CA ALA A 185 -10.08 -22.07 21.52
C ALA A 185 -10.47 -22.28 23.00
N LEU A 186 -9.78 -23.18 23.70
CA LEU A 186 -10.02 -23.46 25.12
C LEU A 186 -9.67 -22.27 26.01
N GLY A 187 -8.62 -21.55 25.65
CA GLY A 187 -8.13 -20.34 26.30
C GLY A 187 -9.02 -19.11 26.07
N GLY A 188 -9.86 -19.12 25.02
CA GLY A 188 -10.85 -18.07 24.76
C GLY A 188 -10.39 -16.98 23.80
N VAL A 189 -9.35 -17.22 23.01
CA VAL A 189 -8.99 -16.34 21.88
C VAL A 189 -10.17 -16.32 20.90
N ARG A 190 -10.64 -15.12 20.53
CA ARG A 190 -11.91 -14.99 19.80
C ARG A 190 -11.76 -15.24 18.31
N GLU A 191 -10.63 -14.87 17.72
CA GLU A 191 -10.28 -15.20 16.35
C GLU A 191 -8.84 -15.71 16.22
N TYR A 192 -8.63 -16.71 15.37
CA TYR A 192 -7.31 -17.30 15.13
C TYR A 192 -7.06 -17.44 13.63
N PHE A 193 -6.03 -16.77 13.13
CA PHE A 193 -5.66 -16.74 11.72
C PHE A 193 -4.34 -17.46 11.49
N ILE A 194 -4.34 -18.36 10.51
CA ILE A 194 -3.16 -19.08 10.03
C ILE A 194 -2.83 -18.53 8.65
N LEU A 195 -1.68 -17.87 8.55
CA LEU A 195 -1.12 -17.37 7.31
C LEU A 195 -0.15 -18.41 6.75
N ASP A 196 -0.47 -18.94 5.57
CA ASP A 196 0.38 -19.91 4.89
C ASP A 196 0.66 -19.44 3.45
N PRO A 197 1.91 -19.06 3.12
CA PRO A 197 2.26 -18.59 1.78
C PRO A 197 2.06 -19.65 0.68
N LYS A 198 1.99 -20.95 1.01
CA LYS A 198 1.68 -22.01 0.04
C LYS A 198 0.19 -22.28 -0.10
N GLY A 199 -0.60 -21.88 0.90
CA GLY A 199 -2.06 -21.95 0.92
C GLY A 199 -2.67 -23.28 1.35
N GLU A 200 -1.88 -24.31 1.64
CA GLU A 200 -2.35 -25.62 2.10
C GLU A 200 -3.09 -25.50 3.45
N HIS A 201 -2.54 -24.68 4.33
CA HIS A 201 -2.98 -24.49 5.72
C HIS A 201 -3.60 -23.10 5.99
N MET A 202 -3.72 -22.24 4.97
CA MET A 202 -4.31 -20.90 5.10
C MET A 202 -5.75 -20.99 5.62
N ARG A 203 -6.00 -20.61 6.87
CA ARG A 203 -7.32 -20.76 7.52
C ARG A 203 -7.57 -19.63 8.51
N PHE A 204 -8.83 -19.27 8.66
CA PHE A 204 -9.29 -18.21 9.56
C PHE A 204 -10.39 -18.79 10.43
N TYR A 205 -10.30 -18.60 11.73
CA TYR A 205 -11.20 -19.21 12.69
C TYR A 205 -11.85 -18.17 13.59
N ARG A 206 -13.10 -18.43 13.96
CA ARG A 206 -13.86 -17.67 14.95
C ARG A 206 -14.34 -18.59 16.06
N LEU A 207 -14.19 -18.16 17.30
CA LEU A 207 -14.62 -18.92 18.47
C LEU A 207 -16.14 -18.94 18.55
N ALA A 208 -16.71 -20.13 18.60
CA ALA A 208 -18.14 -20.32 18.85
C ALA A 208 -18.43 -20.43 20.35
N SER A 209 -19.72 -20.37 20.70
CA SER A 209 -20.18 -20.41 22.09
C SER A 209 -19.86 -21.71 22.83
N ASP A 210 -19.56 -22.78 22.11
CA ASP A 210 -19.17 -24.09 22.64
C ASP A 210 -17.66 -24.23 22.88
N ARG A 211 -16.90 -23.12 22.81
CA ARG A 211 -15.43 -23.06 22.87
C ARG A 211 -14.73 -23.90 21.80
N ARG A 212 -15.36 -24.05 20.63
CA ARG A 212 -14.70 -24.60 19.44
C ARG A 212 -14.62 -23.57 18.34
N TYR A 213 -13.58 -23.68 17.55
CA TYR A 213 -13.41 -22.83 16.38
C TYR A 213 -14.27 -23.28 15.22
N GLN A 214 -14.94 -22.31 14.59
CA GLN A 214 -15.55 -22.44 13.27
C GLN A 214 -14.69 -21.73 12.24
N THR A 215 -14.57 -22.30 11.05
CA THR A 215 -13.84 -21.66 9.95
C THR A 215 -14.65 -20.49 9.40
N ILE A 216 -14.04 -19.31 9.32
CA ILE A 216 -14.58 -18.14 8.65
C ILE A 216 -14.50 -18.39 7.15
N GLN A 217 -15.67 -18.46 6.51
CA GLN A 217 -15.76 -18.61 5.05
C GLN A 217 -15.73 -17.22 4.40
N PRO A 218 -14.94 -17.02 3.33
CA PRO A 218 -14.95 -15.75 2.61
C PRO A 218 -16.30 -15.53 1.94
N HIS A 219 -16.87 -14.34 2.11
CA HIS A 219 -18.05 -13.90 1.36
C HIS A 219 -17.58 -13.05 0.18
N GLU A 220 -17.82 -13.52 -1.04
CA GLU A 220 -17.33 -12.89 -2.28
C GLU A 220 -15.79 -12.67 -2.24
N GLY A 221 -15.07 -13.67 -1.73
CA GLY A 221 -13.61 -13.64 -1.62
C GLY A 221 -13.06 -12.81 -0.44
N VAL A 222 -13.93 -12.14 0.32
CA VAL A 222 -13.54 -11.26 1.45
C VAL A 222 -13.72 -11.98 2.79
N ILE A 223 -12.66 -12.02 3.58
CA ILE A 223 -12.67 -12.39 5.00
C ILE A 223 -12.98 -11.12 5.81
N ARG A 224 -13.85 -11.24 6.83
CA ARG A 224 -14.23 -10.15 7.73
C ARG A 224 -14.08 -10.58 9.18
N SER A 225 -13.37 -9.78 9.96
CA SER A 225 -13.27 -9.97 11.41
C SER A 225 -14.55 -9.52 12.10
N ASP A 226 -15.00 -10.27 13.11
CA ASP A 226 -16.03 -9.81 14.07
C ASP A 226 -15.38 -9.23 15.33
N VAL A 227 -14.07 -9.46 15.51
CA VAL A 227 -13.29 -9.00 16.66
C VAL A 227 -12.74 -7.60 16.43
N MET A 228 -12.17 -7.35 15.27
CA MET A 228 -11.57 -6.06 14.91
C MET A 228 -12.50 -5.25 14.03
N GLU A 229 -12.88 -4.06 14.49
CA GLU A 229 -13.80 -3.19 13.78
C GLU A 229 -13.23 -2.80 12.41
N GLY A 230 -14.03 -3.00 11.36
CA GLY A 230 -13.68 -2.65 9.99
C GLY A 230 -12.57 -3.49 9.35
N LEU A 231 -11.96 -4.45 10.06
CA LEU A 231 -10.93 -5.31 9.50
C LEU A 231 -11.55 -6.31 8.51
N GLN A 232 -11.19 -6.17 7.25
CA GLN A 232 -11.59 -7.08 6.18
C GLN A 232 -10.53 -7.12 5.08
N PHE A 233 -10.32 -8.27 4.46
CA PHE A 233 -9.31 -8.43 3.42
C PHE A 233 -9.72 -9.52 2.44
N ARG A 234 -9.28 -9.43 1.19
CA ARG A 234 -9.52 -10.50 0.21
C ARG A 234 -8.51 -11.61 0.40
N LEU A 235 -8.98 -12.84 0.31
CA LEU A 235 -8.13 -14.03 0.37
C LEU A 235 -7.05 -14.01 -0.73
N GLU A 236 -7.39 -13.54 -1.93
CA GLU A 236 -6.43 -13.43 -3.04
C GLU A 236 -5.32 -12.41 -2.79
N ASP A 237 -5.59 -11.35 -2.02
CA ASP A 237 -4.64 -10.28 -1.76
C ASP A 237 -3.55 -10.71 -0.78
N LEU A 238 -3.78 -11.76 0.02
CA LEU A 238 -2.73 -12.40 0.81
C LEU A 238 -1.62 -13.00 -0.07
N TYR A 239 -1.94 -13.41 -1.30
CA TYR A 239 -0.93 -13.92 -2.25
C TYR A 239 -0.36 -12.81 -3.14
N ARG A 240 -1.19 -11.82 -3.51
CA ARG A 240 -0.78 -10.73 -4.40
C ARG A 240 0.01 -9.64 -3.69
N MET A 241 -0.28 -9.41 -2.41
CA MET A 241 0.31 -8.37 -1.57
C MET A 241 0.36 -6.99 -2.25
N PRO A 242 -0.79 -6.43 -2.69
CA PRO A 242 -0.84 -5.09 -3.29
C PRO A 242 -0.31 -4.02 -2.33
N ASP A 243 0.18 -2.92 -2.90
CA ASP A 243 0.68 -1.79 -2.11
C ASP A 243 -0.46 -1.00 -1.43
N HIS A 244 -0.10 -0.15 -0.47
CA HIS A 244 -1.09 0.60 0.32
C HIS A 244 -1.86 1.64 -0.50
N GLU A 245 -1.30 2.16 -1.60
CA GLU A 245 -2.00 3.14 -2.44
C GLU A 245 -3.11 2.47 -3.24
N GLN A 246 -2.84 1.28 -3.80
CA GLN A 246 -3.84 0.43 -4.45
C GLN A 246 -4.95 0.06 -3.47
N LEU A 247 -4.59 -0.39 -2.26
CA LEU A 247 -5.55 -0.73 -1.22
C LEU A 247 -6.38 0.48 -0.78
N ALA A 248 -5.78 1.66 -0.65
CA ALA A 248 -6.48 2.88 -0.25
C ALA A 248 -7.58 3.31 -1.23
N LEU A 249 -7.48 2.91 -2.50
CA LEU A 249 -8.50 3.18 -3.52
C LEU A 249 -9.54 2.07 -3.63
N ASP A 250 -9.30 0.91 -3.01
CA ASP A 250 -10.17 -0.24 -3.09
C ASP A 250 -11.30 -0.19 -2.03
N PRO A 251 -12.58 -0.42 -2.42
CA PRO A 251 -13.71 -0.39 -1.48
C PRO A 251 -13.62 -1.33 -0.27
N VAL A 252 -12.89 -2.45 -0.36
CA VAL A 252 -12.69 -3.39 0.76
C VAL A 252 -11.78 -2.76 1.82
N TYR A 253 -10.78 -1.98 1.42
CA TYR A 253 -9.71 -1.55 2.31
C TYR A 253 -9.74 -0.05 2.65
N ARG A 254 -10.28 0.80 1.76
CA ARG A 254 -10.28 2.28 1.88
C ARG A 254 -10.87 2.84 3.17
N GLY A 255 -11.67 2.03 3.89
CA GLY A 255 -12.21 2.41 5.19
C GLY A 255 -11.15 2.49 6.30
N TYR A 256 -10.02 1.79 6.14
CA TYR A 256 -8.99 1.68 7.17
C TYR A 256 -7.55 1.71 6.65
N VAL A 257 -7.34 1.52 5.35
CA VAL A 257 -6.03 1.71 4.71
C VAL A 257 -5.98 3.11 4.11
N LEU A 258 -5.19 3.99 4.74
CA LEU A 258 -4.96 5.37 4.30
C LEU A 258 -6.26 6.10 3.89
N PRO A 259 -7.28 6.20 4.76
CA PRO A 259 -8.59 6.77 4.38
C PRO A 259 -8.50 8.20 3.81
N GLY A 260 -7.51 8.99 4.26
CA GLY A 260 -7.24 10.32 3.71
C GLY A 260 -6.71 10.32 2.28
N TYR A 261 -6.01 9.26 1.85
CA TYR A 261 -5.49 9.14 0.48
C TYR A 261 -6.62 9.01 -0.54
N HIS A 262 -7.66 8.22 -0.24
CA HIS A 262 -8.85 8.13 -1.09
C HIS A 262 -9.48 9.50 -1.33
N VAL A 263 -9.65 10.29 -0.27
CA VAL A 263 -10.23 11.64 -0.35
C VAL A 263 -9.38 12.55 -1.23
N LEU A 264 -8.06 12.52 -1.06
CA LEU A 264 -7.13 13.32 -1.87
C LEU A 264 -7.15 12.89 -3.34
N ALA A 265 -7.12 11.59 -3.62
CA ALA A 265 -7.15 11.05 -4.97
C ALA A 265 -8.45 11.43 -5.71
N THR A 266 -9.61 11.25 -5.07
CA THR A 266 -10.91 11.64 -5.65
C THR A 266 -11.01 13.15 -5.89
N LYS A 267 -10.49 13.97 -4.96
CA LYS A 267 -10.45 15.43 -5.15
C LYS A 267 -9.56 15.82 -6.33
N ALA A 268 -8.36 15.23 -6.44
CA ALA A 268 -7.44 15.49 -7.52
C ALA A 268 -8.02 15.10 -8.89
N GLU A 269 -8.72 13.95 -8.97
CA GLU A 269 -9.39 13.51 -10.19
C GLU A 269 -10.51 14.49 -10.59
N SER A 270 -11.32 14.94 -9.63
CA SER A 270 -12.38 15.94 -9.89
C SER A 270 -11.80 17.30 -10.34
N GLU A 271 -10.69 17.74 -9.74
CA GLU A 271 -9.98 18.96 -10.15
C GLU A 271 -9.41 18.84 -11.57
N ALA A 272 -8.79 17.71 -11.91
CA ALA A 272 -8.27 17.45 -13.25
C ALA A 272 -9.40 17.43 -14.31
N GLN A 273 -10.54 16.80 -14.00
CA GLN A 273 -11.70 16.80 -14.88
C GLN A 273 -12.22 18.23 -15.10
N ARG A 274 -12.37 19.03 -14.05
CA ARG A 274 -12.81 20.43 -14.17
C ARG A 274 -11.85 21.26 -15.03
N ALA A 275 -10.54 21.13 -14.80
CA ALA A 275 -9.52 21.81 -15.60
C ALA A 275 -9.59 21.40 -17.08
N HIS A 276 -9.80 20.11 -17.37
CA HIS A 276 -9.98 19.62 -18.73
C HIS A 276 -11.22 20.22 -19.42
N HIS A 277 -12.36 20.23 -18.73
CA HIS A 277 -13.59 20.83 -19.24
C HIS A 277 -13.47 22.35 -19.43
N GLU A 278 -12.71 23.05 -18.58
CA GLU A 278 -12.43 24.48 -18.73
C GLU A 278 -11.54 24.75 -19.95
N ALA A 279 -10.47 23.98 -20.13
CA ALA A 279 -9.60 24.08 -21.30
C ALA A 279 -10.38 23.84 -22.61
N GLN A 280 -11.24 22.82 -22.67
CA GLN A 280 -12.09 22.56 -23.83
C GLN A 280 -13.03 23.73 -24.14
N ARG A 281 -13.58 24.41 -23.12
CA ARG A 281 -14.43 25.58 -23.32
C ARG A 281 -13.64 26.77 -23.85
N ALA A 282 -12.45 27.02 -23.29
CA ALA A 282 -11.55 28.07 -23.75
C ALA A 282 -11.14 27.85 -25.22
N ASP A 283 -10.81 26.62 -25.60
CA ASP A 283 -10.48 26.27 -26.99
C ASP A 283 -11.66 26.49 -27.95
N GLN A 284 -12.87 26.11 -27.53
CA GLN A 284 -14.08 26.33 -28.34
C GLN A 284 -14.39 27.83 -28.48
N GLU A 285 -14.19 28.62 -27.43
CA GLU A 285 -14.37 30.07 -27.47
C GLU A 285 -13.34 30.74 -28.39
N ALA A 286 -12.06 30.34 -28.30
CA ALA A 286 -11.01 30.80 -29.20
C ALA A 286 -11.31 30.47 -30.66
N GLN A 287 -11.74 29.24 -30.97
CA GLN A 287 -12.15 28.86 -32.32
C GLN A 287 -13.32 29.69 -32.85
N ARG A 288 -14.31 30.00 -32.00
CA ARG A 288 -15.43 30.87 -32.39
C ARG A 288 -14.96 32.28 -32.67
N ALA A 289 -14.08 32.83 -31.83
CA ALA A 289 -13.50 34.16 -32.02
C ALA A 289 -12.70 34.23 -33.33
N ASP A 290 -11.88 33.22 -33.64
CA ASP A 290 -11.12 33.14 -34.90
C ASP A 290 -12.05 33.08 -36.12
N HIS A 291 -13.10 32.25 -36.06
CA HIS A 291 -14.10 32.19 -37.13
C HIS A 291 -14.86 33.50 -37.30
N GLU A 292 -15.14 34.22 -36.21
CA GLU A 292 -15.77 35.53 -36.27
C GLU A 292 -14.83 36.59 -36.85
N ALA A 293 -13.56 36.60 -36.45
CA ALA A 293 -12.54 37.49 -37.02
C ALA A 293 -12.36 37.24 -38.52
N GLN A 294 -12.26 35.98 -38.96
CA GLN A 294 -12.17 35.62 -40.38
C GLN A 294 -13.40 36.10 -41.17
N ARG A 295 -14.60 36.00 -40.60
CA ARG A 295 -15.82 36.53 -41.23
C ARG A 295 -15.78 38.05 -41.33
N ALA A 296 -15.36 38.74 -40.28
CA ALA A 296 -15.22 40.20 -40.28
C ALA A 296 -14.20 40.67 -41.33
N ASP A 297 -13.06 40.00 -41.46
CA ASP A 297 -12.04 40.28 -42.48
C ASP A 297 -12.58 40.05 -43.90
N HIS A 298 -13.30 38.95 -44.12
CA HIS A 298 -13.95 38.67 -45.40
C HIS A 298 -14.98 39.74 -45.77
N GLU A 299 -15.82 40.15 -44.82
CA GLU A 299 -16.81 41.21 -45.02
C GLU A 299 -16.15 42.56 -45.31
N ALA A 300 -15.08 42.91 -44.60
CA ALA A 300 -14.32 44.14 -44.82
C ALA A 300 -13.68 44.15 -46.22
N ALA A 301 -13.05 43.04 -46.64
CA ALA A 301 -12.48 42.90 -47.98
C ALA A 301 -13.56 43.00 -49.08
N ALA A 302 -14.72 42.39 -48.88
CA ALA A 302 -15.84 42.48 -49.82
C ALA A 302 -16.38 43.92 -49.93
N ARG A 303 -16.49 44.64 -48.81
CA ARG A 303 -16.87 46.07 -48.80
C ARG A 303 -15.87 46.91 -49.58
N GLN A 304 -14.56 46.72 -49.32
CA GLN A 304 -13.52 47.47 -50.03
C GLN A 304 -13.56 47.21 -51.55
N GLN A 305 -13.71 45.95 -51.97
CA GLN A 305 -13.86 45.61 -53.39
C GLN A 305 -15.09 46.26 -54.03
N ALA A 306 -16.23 46.33 -53.31
CA ALA A 306 -17.43 46.98 -53.79
C ALA A 306 -17.24 48.50 -53.95
N GLU A 307 -16.56 49.14 -52.99
CA GLU A 307 -16.21 50.57 -53.06
C GLU A 307 -15.27 50.86 -54.24
N ASP A 308 -14.22 50.06 -54.41
CA ASP A 308 -13.27 50.18 -55.52
C ASP A 308 -13.97 50.01 -56.88
N HIS A 309 -14.87 49.02 -56.98
CA HIS A 309 -15.65 48.80 -58.20
C HIS A 309 -16.58 49.98 -58.51
N ALA A 310 -17.27 50.52 -57.51
CA ALA A 310 -18.14 51.69 -57.66
C ALA A 310 -17.34 52.93 -58.08
N ALA A 311 -16.15 53.15 -57.49
CA ALA A 311 -15.26 54.24 -57.86
C ALA A 311 -14.77 54.11 -59.32
N ALA A 312 -14.37 52.90 -59.73
CA ALA A 312 -13.95 52.61 -61.10
C ALA A 312 -15.08 52.83 -62.11
N GLN A 313 -16.30 52.37 -61.82
CA GLN A 313 -17.47 52.63 -62.66
C GLN A 313 -17.75 54.13 -62.81
N LYS A 314 -17.67 54.89 -61.72
CA LYS A 314 -17.88 56.34 -61.73
C LYS A 314 -16.81 57.06 -62.57
N ALA A 315 -15.54 56.68 -62.43
CA ALA A 315 -14.46 57.22 -63.25
C ALA A 315 -14.61 56.88 -64.73
N ALA A 316 -14.98 55.64 -65.07
CA ALA A 316 -15.24 55.23 -66.45
C ALA A 316 -16.40 56.00 -67.08
N ARG A 317 -17.46 56.27 -66.30
CA ARG A 317 -18.59 57.09 -66.74
C ARG A 317 -18.18 58.53 -67.03
N HIS A 318 -17.40 59.15 -66.15
CA HIS A 318 -16.87 60.50 -66.36
C HIS A 318 -15.99 60.58 -67.62
N LEU A 319 -15.10 59.60 -67.83
CA LEU A 319 -14.26 59.54 -69.02
C LEU A 319 -15.08 59.33 -70.29
N ALA A 320 -16.15 58.54 -70.23
CA ALA A 320 -17.07 58.35 -71.36
C ALA A 320 -17.82 59.65 -71.69
N GLU A 321 -18.26 60.41 -70.69
CA GLU A 321 -18.87 61.74 -70.85
C GLU A 321 -17.88 62.75 -71.47
N GLU A 322 -16.63 62.79 -71.00
CA GLU A 322 -15.57 63.61 -71.61
C GLU A 322 -15.28 63.22 -73.08
N ARG A 323 -15.21 61.92 -73.38
CA ARG A 323 -15.03 61.45 -74.77
C ARG A 323 -16.22 61.78 -75.66
N ALA A 324 -17.44 61.67 -75.13
CA ALA A 324 -18.66 61.99 -75.86
C ALA A 324 -18.71 63.48 -76.20
N THR A 325 -18.49 64.36 -75.22
CA THR A 325 -18.40 65.81 -75.43
C THR A 325 -17.30 66.18 -76.42
N THR A 326 -16.10 65.61 -76.29
CA THR A 326 -15.01 65.81 -77.26
C THR A 326 -15.41 65.37 -78.68
N SER A 327 -16.06 64.20 -78.80
CA SER A 327 -16.51 63.67 -80.09
C SER A 327 -17.61 64.52 -80.72
N GLU A 328 -18.54 65.04 -79.91
CA GLU A 328 -19.56 65.99 -80.33
C GLU A 328 -18.93 67.29 -80.84
N GLU A 329 -17.88 67.78 -80.18
CA GLU A 329 -17.15 68.96 -80.62
C GLU A 329 -16.39 68.76 -81.92
N GLN A 330 -15.74 67.60 -82.10
CA GLN A 330 -15.11 67.22 -83.36
C GLN A 330 -16.14 67.10 -84.49
N LEU A 331 -17.31 66.50 -84.23
CA LEU A 331 -18.42 66.43 -85.19
C LEU A 331 -18.95 67.83 -85.55
N ARG A 332 -19.02 68.76 -84.59
CA ARG A 332 -19.40 70.16 -84.83
C ARG A 332 -18.38 70.84 -85.76
N GLN A 333 -17.09 70.70 -85.48
CA GLN A 333 -16.02 71.27 -86.31
C GLN A 333 -16.03 70.69 -87.73
N LEU A 334 -16.18 69.36 -87.89
CA LEU A 334 -16.29 68.71 -89.20
C LEU A 334 -17.52 69.19 -89.99
N ARG A 335 -18.65 69.42 -89.32
CA ARG A 335 -19.86 69.99 -89.96
C ARG A 335 -19.62 71.43 -90.43
N GLU A 336 -18.99 72.26 -89.60
CA GLU A 336 -18.63 73.64 -89.95
C GLU A 336 -17.62 73.69 -91.12
N GLU A 337 -16.67 72.77 -91.16
CA GLU A 337 -15.69 72.63 -92.25
C GLU A 337 -16.34 72.14 -93.55
N LEU A 338 -17.24 71.17 -93.48
CA LEU A 338 -18.07 70.74 -94.62
C LEU A 338 -18.94 71.87 -95.17
N ASP A 339 -19.53 72.69 -94.30
CA ASP A 339 -20.33 73.85 -94.71
C ASP A 339 -19.46 74.95 -95.33
N ARG A 340 -18.22 75.15 -94.85
CA ARG A 340 -17.23 76.02 -95.51
C ARG A 340 -16.85 75.50 -96.90
N LEU A 341 -16.57 74.21 -97.04
CA LEU A 341 -16.24 73.59 -98.32
C LEU A 341 -17.41 73.68 -99.31
N ARG A 342 -18.66 73.52 -98.85
CA ARG A 342 -19.86 73.71 -99.66
C ARG A 342 -20.03 75.15 -100.14
N LYS A 343 -19.73 76.15 -99.30
CA LYS A 343 -19.78 77.58 -99.66
C LYS A 343 -18.69 78.00 -100.65
N ASN A 344 -17.58 77.27 -100.75
CA ASN A 344 -16.50 77.53 -101.70
C ASN A 344 -16.69 76.85 -103.07
N LEU A 345 -17.75 76.04 -103.25
CA LEU A 345 -18.09 75.34 -104.50
C LEU A 345 -19.28 75.97 -105.26
N THR A 346 -19.75 77.13 -104.81
CA THR A 346 -20.70 78.03 -105.46
C THR A 346 -20.04 79.38 -105.64
#